data_AF-F0H3A1-F1
#
_entry.id   AF-F0H3A1-F1
#
_cell.length_a   1.000
_cell.length_b   1.000
_cell.length_c   1.000
_cell.angle_alpha   90.00
_cell.angle_beta   90.00
_cell.angle_gamma   90.00
#
_symmetry.space_group_name_H-M   'P 1'
#
loop_
_entity.id
_entity.type
_entity.pdbx_description
1 polymer ?
#
loop_
_entity_poly.entity_id
_entity_poly.type
_entity_poly.pdbx_seq_one_letter_code
_entity_poly.pdbx_strand_id
1 'polypeptide(L)'
;SLFSNIYGVASKELLSKYPLHEDMISIPADELAKMLSKCSKGRFGIDKAKEIQEKASNSFGVKFALKSFSFQIKQIIAQISFLEDQIADIEDEISSMINSLCPVITSITGIGDVLALLFSQKSVMFHDLRELIS
;
A
#
# COMPACT_ATOMS: atom_id res chain seq x y z
N SER A 1 -7.03 15.79 -7.45
CA SER A 1 -6.00 15.01 -6.74
C SER A 1 -4.89 14.64 -7.72
N LEU A 2 -3.60 14.65 -7.31
CA LEU A 2 -2.46 14.29 -8.18
C LEU A 2 -2.44 12.79 -8.49
N PHE A 3 -2.80 11.95 -7.53
CA PHE A 3 -2.99 10.51 -7.71
C PHE A 3 -4.44 10.13 -7.35
N SER A 4 -5.03 9.19 -8.08
CA SER A 4 -6.34 8.64 -7.74
C SER A 4 -6.28 7.82 -6.45
N ASN A 5 -5.19 7.07 -6.25
CA ASN A 5 -4.84 6.43 -4.99
C ASN A 5 -3.59 7.12 -4.41
N ILE A 6 -3.77 7.89 -3.35
CA ILE A 6 -2.69 8.62 -2.66
C ILE A 6 -1.72 7.69 -1.93
N TYR A 7 -2.14 6.46 -1.59
CA TYR A 7 -1.31 5.42 -0.98
C TYR A 7 -0.88 4.35 -2.01
N GLY A 8 -1.10 4.62 -3.30
CA GLY A 8 -0.78 3.69 -4.37
C GLY A 8 0.73 3.47 -4.56
N VAL A 9 1.09 2.41 -5.28
CA VAL A 9 2.50 2.06 -5.57
C VAL A 9 3.27 3.24 -6.18
N ALA A 10 2.66 3.96 -7.12
CA ALA A 10 3.32 5.09 -7.79
C ALA A 10 3.58 6.28 -6.85
N SER A 11 2.68 6.61 -5.92
CA SER A 11 2.88 7.71 -4.99
C SER A 11 3.92 7.36 -3.91
N LYS A 12 3.90 6.13 -3.40
CA LYS A 12 4.91 5.62 -2.47
C LYS A 12 6.30 5.58 -3.12
N GLU A 13 6.41 5.07 -4.34
CA GLU A 13 7.68 5.03 -5.08
C GLU A 13 8.22 6.45 -5.34
N LEU A 14 7.35 7.38 -5.74
CA LEU A 14 7.72 8.78 -5.95
C LEU A 14 8.32 9.38 -4.67
N LEU A 15 7.67 9.22 -3.53
CA LEU A 15 8.14 9.77 -2.25
C LEU A 15 9.37 9.03 -1.69
N SER A 16 9.53 7.75 -2.03
CA SER A 16 10.72 6.98 -1.65
C SER A 16 11.99 7.49 -2.37
N LYS A 17 11.87 7.79 -3.66
CA LYS A 17 13.00 8.25 -4.50
C LYS A 17 13.21 9.76 -4.44
N TYR A 18 12.12 10.53 -4.54
CA TYR A 18 12.12 11.98 -4.68
C TYR A 18 11.16 12.60 -3.65
N PRO A 19 11.46 12.51 -2.33
CA PRO A 19 10.58 12.96 -1.26
C PRO A 19 10.35 14.48 -1.24
N LEU A 20 11.27 15.27 -1.78
CA LEU A 20 11.17 16.72 -1.81
C LEU A 20 10.79 17.22 -3.19
N HIS A 21 10.05 18.32 -3.25
CA HIS A 21 9.72 19.01 -4.50
C HIS A 21 10.97 19.34 -5.33
N GLU A 22 12.06 19.76 -4.69
CA GLU A 22 13.37 19.98 -5.32
C GLU A 22 13.91 18.72 -6.01
N ASP A 23 13.79 17.55 -5.37
CA ASP A 23 14.22 16.27 -5.94
C ASP A 23 13.43 15.96 -7.22
N MET A 24 12.12 16.21 -7.22
CA MET A 24 11.24 15.96 -8.36
C MET A 24 11.54 16.87 -9.56
N ILE A 25 11.92 18.13 -9.30
CA ILE A 25 12.26 19.11 -10.35
C ILE A 25 13.67 18.87 -10.90
N SER A 26 14.58 18.33 -10.08
CA SER A 26 15.99 18.15 -10.45
C SER A 26 16.25 17.09 -11.53
N ILE A 27 15.30 16.18 -11.75
CA ILE A 27 15.41 15.09 -12.72
C ILE A 27 14.71 15.40 -14.05
N PRO A 28 15.13 14.80 -15.18
CA PRO A 28 14.41 14.91 -16.43
C PRO A 28 12.99 14.34 -16.34
N ALA A 29 12.02 15.01 -16.97
CA ALA A 29 10.63 14.55 -17.02
C ALA A 29 10.50 13.12 -17.58
N ASP A 30 11.36 12.74 -18.54
CA ASP A 30 11.37 11.39 -19.13
C ASP A 30 11.82 10.31 -18.13
N GLU A 31 12.75 10.63 -17.24
CA GLU A 31 13.20 9.73 -16.17
C GLU A 31 12.06 9.50 -15.16
N LEU A 32 11.43 10.61 -14.73
CA LEU A 32 10.26 10.57 -13.86
C LEU A 32 9.11 9.77 -14.50
N ALA A 33 8.84 10.00 -15.79
CA ALA A 33 7.82 9.29 -16.55
C ALA A 33 8.11 7.79 -16.64
N LYS A 34 9.37 7.38 -16.87
CA LYS A 34 9.76 5.96 -16.87
C LYS A 34 9.48 5.29 -15.54
N MET A 35 9.86 5.94 -14.43
CA MET A 35 9.59 5.41 -13.09
C MET A 35 8.09 5.27 -12.83
N LEU A 36 7.32 6.34 -13.10
CA LEU A 36 5.87 6.35 -12.90
C LEU A 36 5.15 5.31 -13.77
N SER A 37 5.57 5.17 -15.03
CA SER A 37 5.00 4.19 -15.96
C SER A 37 5.22 2.77 -15.45
N LYS A 38 6.43 2.46 -14.98
CA LYS A 38 6.75 1.15 -14.40
C LYS A 38 5.83 0.83 -13.22
N CYS A 39 5.72 1.73 -12.25
CA CYS A 39 4.96 1.49 -11.02
C CYS A 39 3.45 1.55 -11.20
N SER A 40 2.98 2.24 -12.24
CA SER A 40 1.55 2.37 -12.54
C SER A 40 1.04 1.37 -13.57
N LYS A 41 1.88 0.45 -14.08
CA LYS A 41 1.55 -0.46 -15.19
C LYS A 41 1.17 0.30 -16.47
N GLY A 42 1.95 1.31 -16.84
CA GLY A 42 1.77 2.11 -18.05
C GLY A 42 0.76 3.26 -17.96
N ARG A 43 0.04 3.41 -16.84
CA ARG A 43 -1.00 4.43 -16.68
C ARG A 43 -0.47 5.86 -16.58
N PHE A 44 0.73 6.04 -16.03
CA PHE A 44 1.34 7.35 -15.82
C PHE A 44 2.55 7.53 -16.74
N GLY A 45 2.39 8.38 -17.75
CA GLY A 45 3.43 8.71 -18.73
C GLY A 45 3.98 10.13 -18.55
N ILE A 46 4.49 10.69 -19.66
CA ILE A 46 5.18 11.99 -19.68
C ILE A 46 4.32 13.15 -19.21
N ASP A 47 3.04 13.16 -19.57
CA ASP A 47 2.12 14.23 -19.16
C ASP A 47 1.95 14.26 -17.64
N LYS A 48 1.94 13.08 -17.01
CA LYS A 48 1.84 12.96 -15.56
C LYS A 48 3.11 13.43 -14.87
N ALA A 49 4.27 13.10 -15.43
CA ALA A 49 5.56 13.58 -14.92
C ALA A 49 5.64 15.12 -14.97
N LYS A 50 5.24 15.73 -16.09
CA LYS A 50 5.19 17.20 -16.23
C LYS A 50 4.22 17.84 -15.25
N GLU A 51 3.01 17.28 -15.07
CA GLU A 51 2.04 17.76 -14.08
C GLU A 51 2.62 17.75 -12.66
N ILE A 52 3.36 16.68 -12.30
CA ILE A 52 4.02 16.56 -11.00
C ILE A 52 5.09 17.65 -10.84
N GLN A 53 5.95 17.83 -11.85
CA GLN A 53 7.04 18.83 -11.81
C GLN A 53 6.51 20.26 -11.78
N GLU A 54 5.44 20.55 -12.52
CA GLU A 54 4.77 21.86 -12.49
C GLU A 54 4.22 22.16 -11.09
N LYS A 55 3.54 21.19 -10.47
CA LYS A 55 3.02 21.35 -9.10
C LYS A 55 4.14 21.42 -8.06
N ALA A 56 5.22 20.67 -8.24
CA ALA A 56 6.40 20.75 -7.39
C ALA A 56 7.07 22.14 -7.48
N SER A 57 7.16 22.70 -8.69
CA SER A 57 7.76 24.02 -8.94
C SER A 57 6.98 25.17 -8.30
N ASN A 58 5.65 25.01 -8.21
CA ASN A 58 4.76 25.96 -7.54
C ASN A 58 4.56 25.63 -6.05
N SER A 59 5.23 24.59 -5.52
CA SER A 59 5.11 24.19 -4.14
C SER A 59 6.00 25.04 -3.25
N PHE A 60 5.46 25.52 -2.13
CA PHE A 60 6.25 26.20 -1.11
C PHE A 60 6.83 25.16 -0.16
N GLY A 61 8.08 24.77 -0.38
CA GLY A 61 8.80 23.89 0.51
C GLY A 61 9.44 24.60 1.70
N VAL A 62 9.63 23.86 2.79
CA VAL A 62 10.42 24.30 3.94
C VAL A 62 11.89 24.33 3.53
N LYS A 63 12.51 25.52 3.44
CA LYS A 63 13.91 25.68 3.01
C LYS A 63 14.96 25.28 4.06
N PHE A 64 14.53 24.91 5.26
CA PHE A 64 15.41 24.46 6.34
C PHE A 64 15.26 22.95 6.57
N ALA A 65 16.31 22.31 7.10
CA ALA A 65 16.30 20.90 7.49
C ALA A 65 15.84 19.89 6.41
N LEU A 66 15.99 20.23 5.11
CA LEU A 66 15.60 19.39 3.97
C LEU A 66 16.10 17.94 4.08
N LYS A 67 17.34 17.75 4.53
CA LYS A 67 17.91 16.41 4.76
C LYS A 67 17.14 15.62 5.82
N SER A 68 16.73 16.27 6.92
CA SER A 68 15.95 15.65 7.99
C SER A 68 14.57 15.26 7.51
N PHE A 69 13.89 16.15 6.78
CA PHE A 69 12.57 15.87 6.21
C PHE A 69 12.62 14.75 5.16
N SER A 70 13.59 14.79 4.24
CA SER A 70 13.81 13.72 3.27
C SER A 70 14.02 12.37 3.96
N PHE A 71 14.88 12.34 4.99
CA PHE A 71 15.09 11.14 5.80
C PHE A 71 13.79 10.67 6.47
N GLN A 72 13.06 11.56 7.14
CA GLN A 72 11.83 11.22 7.85
C GLN A 72 10.76 10.69 6.89
N ILE A 73 10.55 11.32 5.73
CA ILE A 73 9.60 10.85 4.71
C ILE A 73 9.98 9.44 4.25
N LYS A 74 11.26 9.21 3.93
CA LYS A 74 11.72 7.88 3.52
C LYS A 74 11.50 6.82 4.60
N GLN A 75 11.75 7.15 5.87
CA GLN A 75 11.49 6.25 7.00
C GLN A 75 9.99 5.92 7.13
N ILE A 76 9.11 6.92 7.00
CA ILE A 76 7.66 6.69 7.05
C ILE A 76 7.20 5.80 5.89
N ILE A 77 7.68 6.06 4.66
CA ILE A 77 7.34 5.23 3.50
C ILE A 77 7.84 3.79 3.65
N ALA A 78 9.04 3.60 4.19
CA ALA A 78 9.57 2.27 4.49
C ALA A 78 8.73 1.54 5.54
N GLN A 79 8.30 2.23 6.61
CA GLN A 79 7.41 1.67 7.63
C GLN A 79 6.05 1.28 7.05
N ILE A 80 5.44 2.13 6.21
CA ILE A 80 4.18 1.81 5.53
C ILE A 80 4.34 0.53 4.70
N SER A 81 5.40 0.45 3.90
CA SER A 81 5.65 -0.71 3.03
C SER A 81 5.84 -1.99 3.85
N PHE A 82 6.62 -1.91 4.93
CA PHE A 82 6.81 -3.02 5.84
C PHE A 82 5.51 -3.51 6.48
N LEU A 83 4.65 -2.60 6.93
CA LEU A 83 3.35 -2.97 7.51
C LEU A 83 2.42 -3.61 6.49
N GLU A 84 2.43 -3.15 5.24
CA GLU A 84 1.64 -3.78 4.17
C GLU A 84 2.14 -5.20 3.85
N ASP A 85 3.46 -5.41 3.83
CA ASP A 85 4.04 -6.75 3.66
C ASP A 85 3.66 -7.66 4.84
N GLN A 86 3.74 -7.17 6.08
CA GLN A 86 3.30 -7.93 7.26
C GLN A 86 1.80 -8.28 7.22
N ILE A 87 0.95 -7.39 6.71
CA ILE A 87 -0.48 -7.68 6.52
C ILE A 87 -0.65 -8.80 5.51
N ALA A 88 0.06 -8.77 4.38
CA ALA A 88 -0.01 -9.82 3.37
C ALA A 88 0.45 -11.18 3.92
N ASP A 89 1.54 -11.23 4.69
CA ASP A 89 2.02 -12.45 5.34
C ASP A 89 0.97 -13.04 6.29
N ILE A 90 0.27 -12.19 7.06
CA ILE A 90 -0.80 -12.61 7.96
C ILE A 90 -2.00 -13.13 7.16
N GLU A 91 -2.37 -12.48 6.07
CA GLU A 91 -3.47 -12.92 5.19
C GLU A 91 -3.17 -14.28 4.55
N ASP A 92 -1.92 -14.53 4.15
CA ASP A 92 -1.47 -15.83 3.62
C ASP A 92 -1.55 -16.93 4.68
N GLU A 93 -1.11 -16.66 5.91
CA GLU A 93 -1.19 -17.61 7.03
C GLU A 93 -2.66 -17.92 7.38
N ILE A 94 -3.53 -16.90 7.41
CA ILE A 94 -4.97 -17.06 7.59
C ILE A 94 -5.55 -17.98 6.51
N SER A 95 -5.20 -17.73 5.25
CA SER A 95 -5.69 -18.52 4.11
C SER A 95 -5.23 -19.98 4.19
N SER A 96 -3.97 -20.22 4.59
CA SER A 96 -3.43 -21.56 4.85
C SER A 96 -4.21 -22.29 5.95
N MET A 97 -4.44 -21.64 7.09
CA MET A 97 -5.20 -22.22 8.21
C MET A 97 -6.63 -22.59 7.81
N ILE A 98 -7.35 -21.72 7.09
CA ILE A 98 -8.73 -22.00 6.66
C ILE A 98 -8.79 -23.17 5.69
N ASN A 99 -7.89 -23.21 4.71
CA ASN A 99 -7.85 -24.32 3.75
C ASN A 99 -7.64 -25.67 4.43
N SER A 100 -6.92 -25.71 5.56
CA SER A 100 -6.74 -26.92 6.36
C SER A 100 -7.99 -27.30 7.17
N LEU A 101 -8.78 -26.32 7.65
CA LEU A 101 -9.88 -26.54 8.59
C LEU A 101 -11.25 -26.69 7.90
N CYS A 102 -11.49 -25.95 6.82
CA CYS A 102 -12.82 -25.83 6.18
C CYS A 102 -12.69 -25.59 4.67
N PRO A 103 -12.26 -26.59 3.86
CA PRO A 103 -12.12 -26.44 2.41
C PRO A 103 -13.43 -26.13 1.67
N VAL A 104 -14.58 -26.31 2.33
CA VAL A 104 -15.93 -26.11 1.75
C VAL A 104 -16.44 -24.66 1.90
N ILE A 105 -15.94 -23.89 2.89
CA ILE A 105 -16.44 -22.52 3.14
C ILE A 105 -15.93 -21.53 2.08
N THR A 106 -14.71 -21.73 1.59
CA THR A 106 -14.10 -20.92 0.52
C THR A 106 -14.69 -21.23 -0.87
N SER A 107 -15.48 -22.30 -1.01
CA SER A 107 -16.17 -22.66 -2.26
C SER A 107 -17.46 -21.86 -2.49
N ILE A 108 -17.93 -21.10 -1.49
CA ILE A 108 -19.09 -20.20 -1.63
C ILE A 108 -18.63 -18.95 -2.37
N THR A 109 -19.10 -18.77 -3.60
CA THR A 109 -18.76 -17.60 -4.42
C THR A 109 -19.06 -16.30 -3.67
N GLY A 110 -18.03 -15.48 -3.42
CA GLY A 110 -18.15 -14.18 -2.74
C GLY A 110 -17.67 -14.13 -1.29
N ILE A 111 -17.24 -15.26 -0.69
CA ILE A 111 -16.62 -15.29 0.63
C ILE A 111 -15.11 -15.47 0.46
N GLY A 112 -14.34 -14.40 0.72
CA GLY A 112 -12.88 -14.49 0.79
C GLY A 112 -12.41 -15.10 2.11
N ASP A 113 -11.16 -15.56 2.15
CA ASP A 113 -10.57 -16.30 3.26
C ASP A 113 -10.73 -15.55 4.61
N VAL A 114 -10.42 -14.26 4.67
CA VAL A 114 -10.58 -13.46 5.90
C VAL A 114 -12.02 -13.51 6.46
N LEU A 115 -13.03 -13.48 5.58
CA LEU A 115 -14.43 -13.54 5.98
C LEU A 115 -14.81 -14.95 6.46
N ALA A 116 -14.28 -15.99 5.81
CA ALA A 116 -14.45 -17.39 6.20
C ALA A 116 -13.85 -17.70 7.59
N LEU A 117 -12.66 -17.15 7.92
CA LEU A 117 -12.06 -17.28 9.25
C LEU A 117 -12.96 -16.67 10.32
N LEU A 118 -13.49 -15.47 10.04
CA LEU A 118 -14.34 -14.74 10.97
C LEU A 118 -15.63 -15.53 11.29
N PHE A 119 -16.21 -16.19 10.29
CA PHE A 119 -17.35 -17.10 10.49
C PHE A 119 -16.97 -18.37 11.27
N SER A 120 -15.84 -19.00 10.92
CA SER A 120 -15.34 -20.20 11.59
C SER A 120 -15.05 -19.96 13.07
N GLN A 121 -14.29 -18.91 13.41
CA GLN A 121 -14.02 -18.54 14.81
C GLN A 121 -15.30 -18.31 15.60
N LYS A 122 -16.28 -17.63 15.00
CA LYS A 122 -17.56 -17.38 15.66
C LYS A 122 -18.30 -18.68 15.94
N SER A 123 -18.30 -19.62 14.99
CA SER A 123 -18.92 -20.94 15.16
C SER A 123 -18.23 -21.81 16.21
N VAL A 124 -16.89 -21.80 16.26
CA VAL A 124 -16.08 -22.51 17.28
C VAL A 124 -16.35 -21.93 18.67
N MET A 125 -16.33 -20.60 18.81
CA MET A 125 -16.68 -19.93 20.07
C MET A 125 -18.11 -20.25 20.54
N PHE A 126 -19.08 -20.37 19.63
CA PHE A 126 -20.45 -20.77 19.98
C PHE A 126 -20.55 -22.26 20.38
N HIS A 127 -19.74 -23.13 19.77
CA HIS A 127 -19.67 -24.54 20.14
C HIS A 127 -19.05 -24.71 21.54
N ASP A 128 -17.93 -24.05 21.80
CA ASP A 128 -17.24 -24.06 23.10
C ASP A 128 -18.12 -23.45 24.20
N LEU A 129 -18.85 -22.37 23.89
CA LEU A 129 -19.82 -21.79 24.82
C LEU A 129 -20.92 -22.81 25.14
N ARG A 130 -21.44 -23.55 24.16
CA ARG A 130 -22.51 -24.54 24.36
C ARG A 130 -22.06 -25.75 25.20
N GLU A 131 -20.82 -26.19 25.06
CA GLU A 131 -20.23 -27.23 25.92
C GLU A 131 -20.09 -26.76 27.37
N LEU A 132 -19.79 -25.47 27.59
CA LEU A 132 -19.56 -24.93 28.93
C LEU A 132 -20.83 -24.70 29.77
N ILE A 133 -22.00 -24.63 29.14
CA ILE A 133 -23.33 -24.49 29.77
C ILE A 133 -24.15 -25.79 29.74
N SER A 134 -23.56 -26.89 29.27
CA SER A 134 -24.09 -28.26 29.32
C SER A 134 -23.61 -29.00 30.56
#